data_AF-A0A7Y5MA04-F1
#
_entry.id   AF-A0A7Y5MA04-F1
#
_cell.length_a   1.000
_cell.length_b   1.000
_cell.length_c   1.000
_cell.angle_alpha   90.00
_cell.angle_beta   90.00
_cell.angle_gamma   90.00
#
_symmetry.space_group_name_H-M   'P 1'
#
loop_
_entity.id
_entity.type
_entity.pdbx_description
1 polymer ?
#
loop_
_entity_poly.entity_id
_entity_poly.type
_entity_poly.pdbx_seq_one_letter_code
_entity_poly.pdbx_strand_id
1 'polypeptide(L)'
;MKIALIAPSPVPFVIGGAENLWTGWIAALNEQPGVEADLIKLPSPERDFWEIVDSYRQWARLDLRHFDRVISTKYPAWMVAHPDHHVFLQHKLRGLYDTWPAQHSTTVACDSAPVRALMDVLQRAGTERAALDEL
;
A
#
# COMPACT_ATOMS: atom_id res chain seq x y z
N MET A 1 -14.49 -9.64 -15.94
CA MET A 1 -13.53 -8.69 -15.39
C MET A 1 -12.68 -9.42 -14.36
N LYS A 2 -11.37 -9.45 -14.57
CA LYS A 2 -10.38 -10.05 -13.69
C LYS A 2 -9.81 -9.00 -12.74
N ILE A 3 -9.94 -9.21 -11.44
CA ILE A 3 -9.51 -8.28 -10.40
C ILE A 3 -8.42 -8.93 -9.56
N ALA A 4 -7.30 -8.24 -9.37
CA ALA A 4 -6.32 -8.59 -8.35
C ALA A 4 -6.54 -7.71 -7.11
N LEU A 5 -6.95 -8.31 -5.99
CA LEU A 5 -6.82 -7.68 -4.67
C LEU A 5 -5.42 -7.98 -4.17
N ILE A 6 -4.63 -6.95 -3.90
CA ILE A 6 -3.22 -7.10 -3.52
C ILE A 6 -2.94 -6.54 -2.13
N ALA A 7 -2.20 -7.32 -1.36
CA ALA A 7 -1.86 -6.97 0.02
C ALA A 7 -0.52 -7.59 0.46
N PRO A 8 0.25 -6.95 1.34
CA PRO A 8 1.41 -7.58 1.96
C PRO A 8 0.98 -8.79 2.81
N SER A 9 1.83 -9.82 2.85
CA SER A 9 1.76 -10.90 3.83
C SER A 9 2.72 -10.59 4.97
N PRO A 10 2.24 -10.55 6.24
CA PRO A 10 3.12 -10.30 7.37
C PRO A 10 4.17 -11.41 7.52
N VAL A 11 5.34 -11.05 8.04
CA VAL A 11 6.41 -11.98 8.37
C VAL A 11 6.82 -11.73 9.84
N PRO A 12 6.56 -12.66 10.77
CA PRO A 12 6.01 -14.01 10.57
C PRO A 12 4.55 -14.00 10.09
N PHE A 13 4.16 -15.09 9.42
CA PHE A 13 2.81 -15.24 8.90
C PHE A 13 1.79 -15.28 10.03
N VAL A 14 0.77 -14.43 9.94
CA VAL A 14 -0.34 -14.35 10.88
C VAL A 14 -1.63 -14.04 10.13
N ILE A 15 -2.75 -14.47 10.69
CA ILE A 15 -4.10 -14.10 10.24
C ILE A 15 -4.66 -13.10 11.25
N GLY A 16 -5.01 -11.90 10.76
CA GLY A 16 -5.66 -10.88 11.56
C GLY A 16 -6.91 -10.32 10.89
N GLY A 17 -7.38 -9.17 11.40
CA GLY A 17 -8.57 -8.51 10.86
C GLY A 17 -8.45 -8.11 9.39
N ALA A 18 -7.22 -7.80 8.93
CA ALA A 18 -6.96 -7.49 7.53
C ALA A 18 -7.18 -8.71 6.62
N GLU A 19 -6.65 -9.86 7.00
CA GLU A 19 -6.83 -11.12 6.29
C GLU A 19 -8.30 -11.56 6.23
N ASN A 20 -9.05 -11.38 7.32
CA ASN A 20 -10.48 -11.66 7.36
C ASN A 20 -11.26 -10.75 6.41
N LEU A 21 -10.93 -9.45 6.39
CA LEU A 21 -11.50 -8.49 5.45
C LEU A 21 -11.26 -8.93 4.00
N TRP A 22 -10.01 -9.25 3.64
CA TRP A 22 -9.67 -9.62 2.26
C TRP A 22 -10.33 -10.92 1.83
N THR A 23 -10.41 -11.90 2.73
CA THR A 23 -11.11 -13.17 2.48
C THR A 23 -12.59 -12.94 2.17
N GLY A 24 -13.28 -12.15 3.01
CA GLY A 24 -14.69 -11.82 2.78
C GLY A 24 -14.90 -10.98 1.51
N TRP A 25 -13.97 -10.08 1.22
CA TRP A 25 -14.05 -9.23 0.03
C TRP A 25 -13.91 -10.04 -1.27
N ILE A 26 -12.94 -10.95 -1.33
CA ILE A 26 -12.79 -11.84 -2.50
C ILE A 26 -14.02 -12.70 -2.70
N ALA A 27 -14.60 -13.25 -1.63
CA ALA A 27 -15.83 -14.03 -1.72
C ALA A 27 -16.97 -13.19 -2.33
N ALA A 28 -17.19 -11.99 -1.80
CA ALA A 28 -18.24 -11.08 -2.28
C ALA A 28 -18.04 -10.61 -3.72
N LEU A 29 -16.79 -10.41 -4.16
CA LEU A 29 -16.46 -10.08 -5.55
C LEU A 29 -16.76 -11.25 -6.49
N ASN A 30 -16.37 -12.46 -6.11
CA ASN A 30 -16.58 -13.65 -6.93
C ASN A 30 -18.05 -14.11 -7.00
N GLU A 31 -18.92 -13.63 -6.12
CA GLU A 31 -20.37 -13.79 -6.24
C GLU A 31 -20.98 -12.92 -7.35
N GLN A 32 -20.25 -11.88 -7.81
CA GLN A 32 -20.76 -10.99 -8.85
C GLN A 32 -20.65 -11.64 -10.25
N PRO A 33 -21.73 -11.64 -11.06
CA PRO A 33 -21.70 -12.19 -12.41
C PRO A 33 -20.60 -11.56 -13.28
N GLY A 34 -19.78 -12.40 -13.89
CA GLY A 34 -18.72 -11.96 -14.79
C GLY A 34 -17.49 -11.35 -14.11
N VAL A 35 -17.37 -11.46 -12.78
CA VAL A 35 -16.16 -11.10 -12.02
C VAL A 35 -15.36 -12.36 -11.68
N GLU A 36 -14.05 -12.26 -11.80
CA GLU A 36 -13.07 -13.27 -11.34
C GLU A 36 -12.02 -12.51 -10.52
N ALA A 37 -11.98 -12.74 -9.22
CA ALA A 37 -11.15 -11.99 -8.29
C ALA A 37 -10.21 -12.90 -7.51
N ASP A 38 -8.94 -12.54 -7.46
CA ASP A 38 -7.90 -13.26 -6.73
C ASP A 38 -7.21 -12.36 -5.71
N LEU A 39 -6.82 -12.96 -4.57
CA LEU A 39 -5.98 -12.32 -3.55
C LEU A 39 -4.52 -12.69 -3.78
N ILE A 40 -3.69 -11.71 -4.12
CA ILE A 40 -2.25 -11.88 -4.29
C ILE A 40 -1.54 -11.25 -3.10
N LYS A 41 -0.76 -12.07 -2.38
CA LYS A 41 0.06 -11.60 -1.27
C LYS A 41 1.54 -11.86 -1.49
N LEU A 42 2.36 -10.84 -1.28
CA LEU A 42 3.82 -10.97 -1.21
C LEU A 42 4.29 -10.85 0.25
N PRO A 43 5.23 -11.68 0.72
CA PRO A 43 5.88 -11.48 2.01
C PRO A 43 6.45 -10.06 2.11
N SER A 44 6.20 -9.38 3.23
CA SER A 44 6.71 -8.04 3.48
C SER A 44 7.22 -7.97 4.92
N PRO A 45 8.46 -8.40 5.17
CA PRO A 45 9.06 -8.30 6.49
C PRO A 45 9.37 -6.84 6.84
N GLU A 46 9.28 -6.52 8.13
CA GLU A 46 9.37 -5.15 8.65
C GLU A 46 10.33 -5.07 9.85
N ARG A 47 11.37 -5.91 9.91
CA ARG A 47 12.30 -5.99 11.05
C ARG A 47 13.35 -4.89 11.04
N ASP A 48 13.69 -4.42 9.84
CA ASP A 48 14.60 -3.30 9.64
C ASP A 48 14.20 -2.44 8.44
N PHE A 49 14.91 -1.32 8.29
CA PHE A 49 14.67 -0.35 7.22
C PHE A 49 14.86 -0.93 5.82
N TRP A 50 15.87 -1.79 5.62
CA TRP A 50 16.20 -2.32 4.30
C TRP A 50 15.18 -3.35 3.84
N GLU A 51 14.66 -4.17 4.75
CA GLU A 51 13.55 -5.08 4.47
C GLU A 51 12.29 -4.34 3.99
N ILE A 52 11.99 -3.19 4.59
CA ILE A 52 10.90 -2.32 4.16
C ILE A 52 11.18 -1.82 2.74
N VAL A 53 12.35 -1.22 2.51
CA VAL A 53 12.75 -0.72 1.17
C VAL A 53 12.70 -1.81 0.11
N ASP A 54 13.16 -3.02 0.42
CA ASP A 54 13.12 -4.14 -0.52
C ASP A 54 11.70 -4.62 -0.79
N SER A 55 10.82 -4.58 0.21
CA SER A 55 9.39 -4.83 0.00
C SER A 55 8.79 -3.82 -0.98
N TYR A 56 9.06 -2.51 -0.79
CA TYR A 56 8.65 -1.47 -1.75
C TYR A 56 9.16 -1.74 -3.17
N ARG A 57 10.42 -2.16 -3.32
CA ARG A 57 11.02 -2.50 -4.62
C ARG A 57 10.38 -3.73 -5.27
N GLN A 58 10.02 -4.75 -4.48
CA GLN A 58 9.36 -5.95 -5.00
C GLN A 58 7.98 -5.60 -5.57
N TRP A 59 7.18 -4.84 -4.82
CA TRP A 59 5.87 -4.39 -5.30
C TRP A 59 5.96 -3.47 -6.51
N ALA A 60 6.93 -2.54 -6.55
CA ALA A 60 7.14 -1.66 -7.70
C ALA A 60 7.53 -2.41 -9.00
N ARG A 61 8.06 -3.63 -8.88
CA ARG A 61 8.45 -4.47 -10.02
C ARG A 61 7.41 -5.53 -10.37
N LEU A 62 6.37 -5.69 -9.55
CA LEU A 62 5.35 -6.71 -9.77
C LEU A 62 4.47 -6.31 -10.96
N ASP A 63 4.48 -7.15 -12.00
CA ASP A 63 3.67 -6.94 -13.20
C ASP A 63 2.33 -7.68 -13.10
N LEU A 64 1.25 -6.92 -12.98
CA LEU A 64 -0.12 -7.44 -12.89
C LEU A 64 -0.98 -7.03 -14.09
N ARG A 65 -0.39 -6.61 -15.22
CA ARG A 65 -1.13 -6.16 -16.43
C ARG A 65 -2.03 -7.21 -17.08
N HIS A 66 -1.99 -8.45 -16.61
CA HIS A 66 -2.88 -9.53 -17.06
C HIS A 66 -4.22 -9.56 -16.29
N PHE A 67 -4.37 -8.73 -15.27
CA PHE A 67 -5.66 -8.41 -14.65
C PHE A 67 -6.25 -7.16 -15.31
N ASP A 68 -7.59 -7.06 -15.33
CA ASP A 68 -8.27 -5.87 -15.83
C ASP A 68 -8.18 -4.71 -14.82
N ARG A 69 -8.11 -5.04 -13.52
CA ARG A 69 -8.06 -4.08 -12.42
C ARG A 69 -7.20 -4.57 -11.25
N VAL A 70 -6.50 -3.65 -10.62
CA VAL A 70 -5.77 -3.89 -9.36
C VAL A 70 -6.38 -3.07 -8.24
N ILE A 71 -6.65 -3.70 -7.10
CA ILE A 71 -7.07 -3.04 -5.86
C ILE A 71 -6.01 -3.32 -4.80
N SER A 72 -5.41 -2.29 -4.22
CA SER A 72 -4.36 -2.47 -3.22
C SER A 72 -4.77 -1.89 -1.87
N THR A 73 -4.53 -2.62 -0.78
CA THR A 73 -5.15 -2.28 0.52
C THR A 73 -4.20 -1.72 1.57
N LYS A 74 -2.93 -2.12 1.55
CA LYS A 74 -1.93 -1.75 2.56
C LYS A 74 -0.57 -1.50 1.91
N TYR A 75 0.24 -0.61 2.49
CA TYR A 75 1.66 -0.50 2.12
C TYR A 75 2.37 -1.87 2.22
N PRO A 76 3.39 -2.17 1.42
CA PRO A 76 3.87 -1.41 0.27
C PRO A 76 3.14 -1.77 -1.03
N ALA A 77 2.01 -2.49 -0.99
CA ALA A 77 1.34 -3.00 -2.19
C ALA A 77 0.88 -1.91 -3.16
N TRP A 78 0.71 -0.67 -2.69
CA TRP A 78 0.35 0.49 -3.51
C TRP A 78 1.43 0.89 -4.52
N MET A 79 2.63 0.31 -4.45
CA MET A 79 3.71 0.59 -5.39
C MET A 79 3.54 -0.07 -6.75
N VAL A 80 2.61 -1.02 -6.89
CA VAL A 80 2.30 -1.62 -8.20
C VAL A 80 1.86 -0.53 -9.18
N ALA A 81 2.40 -0.56 -10.39
CA ALA A 81 1.95 0.30 -11.48
C ALA A 81 0.96 -0.46 -12.35
N HIS A 82 -0.30 -0.01 -12.38
CA HIS A 82 -1.34 -0.59 -13.24
C HIS A 82 -2.21 0.54 -13.83
N PRO A 83 -2.65 0.46 -15.11
CA PRO A 83 -3.47 1.50 -15.73
C PRO A 83 -4.80 1.76 -15.00
N ASP A 84 -5.37 0.70 -14.41
CA ASP A 84 -6.58 0.76 -13.58
C ASP A 84 -6.24 0.28 -12.15
N HIS A 85 -5.63 1.16 -11.36
CA HIS A 85 -5.19 0.88 -9.99
C HIS A 85 -5.98 1.69 -8.97
N HIS A 86 -6.74 0.99 -8.14
CA HIS A 86 -7.47 1.58 -7.03
C HIS A 86 -6.75 1.30 -5.70
N VAL A 87 -6.53 2.36 -4.92
CA VAL A 87 -5.97 2.25 -3.57
C VAL A 87 -7.12 2.34 -2.56
N PHE A 88 -7.45 1.20 -1.94
CA PHE A 88 -8.30 1.19 -0.75
C PHE A 88 -7.40 1.34 0.47
N LEU A 89 -7.21 2.56 0.96
CA LEU A 89 -6.21 2.85 1.98
C LEU A 89 -6.59 2.31 3.37
N GLN A 90 -6.34 1.03 3.64
CA GLN A 90 -6.63 0.37 4.91
C GLN A 90 -5.57 0.71 5.98
N HIS A 91 -4.30 0.51 5.66
CA HIS A 91 -3.18 0.76 6.60
C HIS A 91 -1.97 1.36 5.89
N LYS A 92 -1.40 2.41 6.51
CA LYS A 92 -0.05 2.93 6.25
C LYS A 92 0.96 2.20 7.14
N LEU A 93 2.26 2.46 7.00
CA LEU A 93 3.34 1.90 7.82
C LEU A 93 3.25 2.42 9.27
N ARG A 94 2.32 1.82 10.03
CA ARG A 94 2.00 2.18 11.40
C ARG A 94 3.18 2.06 12.32
N GLY A 95 3.92 0.95 12.21
CA GLY A 95 5.09 0.68 13.05
C GLY A 95 6.06 1.86 13.05
N LEU A 96 6.32 2.49 11.90
CA LEU A 96 7.25 3.60 11.81
C LEU A 96 6.83 4.83 12.62
N TYR A 97 5.57 5.25 12.53
CA TYR A 97 5.13 6.47 13.23
C TYR A 97 4.58 6.21 14.64
N ASP A 98 3.97 5.04 14.89
CA ASP A 98 3.49 4.65 16.22
C ASP A 98 4.67 4.37 17.17
N THR A 99 5.84 3.98 16.64
CA THR A 99 7.05 3.71 17.43
C THR A 99 8.18 4.72 17.21
N TRP A 100 7.87 5.86 16.57
CA TRP A 100 8.88 6.90 16.33
C TRP A 100 9.44 7.40 17.67
N PRO A 101 10.76 7.28 17.93
CA PRO A 101 11.25 7.63 19.25
C PRO A 101 11.22 9.15 19.44
N ALA A 102 10.71 9.59 20.59
CA ALA A 102 10.40 10.99 20.88
C ALA A 102 11.62 11.93 20.77
N GLN A 103 12.82 11.41 20.96
CA GLN A 103 14.07 12.17 20.82
C GLN A 103 14.48 12.43 19.36
N HIS A 104 13.89 11.75 18.38
CA HIS A 104 14.19 11.99 16.97
C HIS A 104 13.30 13.09 16.41
N SER A 105 13.92 14.03 15.69
CA SER A 105 13.21 15.09 14.98
C SER A 105 12.22 14.51 13.97
N THR A 106 11.01 15.08 13.91
CA THR A 106 10.04 14.86 12.83
C THR A 106 10.27 15.79 11.64
N THR A 107 11.23 16.71 11.74
CA THR A 107 11.63 17.59 10.64
C THR A 107 12.59 16.85 9.73
N VAL A 108 12.25 16.76 8.45
CA VAL A 108 13.11 16.16 7.43
C VAL A 108 14.18 17.18 7.02
N ALA A 109 15.45 16.87 7.33
CA ALA A 109 16.58 17.65 6.86
C ALA A 109 16.69 17.55 5.33
N CYS A 110 16.53 18.68 4.65
CA CYS A 110 16.50 18.76 3.20
C CYS A 110 17.90 18.96 2.61
N ASP A 111 18.88 18.22 3.13
CA ASP A 111 20.31 18.47 2.85
C ASP A 111 20.73 17.94 1.48
N SER A 112 20.04 16.91 0.98
CA SER A 112 20.28 16.32 -0.34
C SER A 112 19.27 16.78 -1.39
N ALA A 113 19.73 16.89 -2.64
CA ALA A 113 18.86 17.26 -3.76
C ALA A 113 17.68 16.28 -3.97
N PRO A 114 17.87 14.94 -3.84
CA PRO A 114 16.75 14.00 -3.92
C PRO A 114 15.71 14.19 -2.83
N VAL A 115 16.13 14.46 -1.59
CA VAL A 115 15.20 14.71 -0.47
C VAL A 115 14.43 16.00 -0.70
N ARG A 116 15.11 17.08 -1.14
CA ARG A 116 14.44 18.34 -1.51
C ARG A 116 13.37 18.12 -2.57
N ALA A 117 13.69 17.43 -3.66
CA ALA A 117 12.74 17.15 -4.73
C ALA A 117 11.52 16.37 -4.23
N LEU A 118 11.71 15.39 -3.34
CA LEU A 118 10.60 14.65 -2.73
C LEU A 118 9.74 15.54 -1.83
N MET A 119 10.36 16.37 -1.00
CA MET A 119 9.65 17.30 -0.10
C MET A 119 8.85 18.33 -0.90
N ASP A 120 9.39 18.84 -2.00
CA ASP A 120 8.68 19.75 -2.90
C ASP A 120 7.42 19.09 -3.48
N VAL A 121 7.50 17.82 -3.89
CA VAL A 121 6.33 17.06 -4.38
C VAL A 121 5.27 16.93 -3.27
N LEU A 122 5.68 16.55 -2.06
CA LEU A 122 4.75 16.39 -0.93
C LEU A 122 4.07 17.72 -0.54
N GLN A 123 4.81 18.83 -0.57
CA GLN A 123 4.27 20.16 -0.27
C GLN A 123 3.34 20.67 -1.37
N ARG A 124 3.66 20.43 -2.65
CA ARG A 124 2.80 20.80 -3.80
C ARG A 124 1.51 20.02 -3.85
N ALA A 125 1.52 18.76 -3.40
CA ALA A 125 0.37 17.87 -3.47
C ALA A 125 -0.80 18.29 -2.57
N GLY A 126 -0.64 19.30 -1.70
CA GLY A 126 -1.72 19.95 -0.97
C GLY A 126 -2.71 18.98 -0.33
N THR A 127 -2.37 18.36 0.79
CA THR A 127 -3.31 17.46 1.48
C THR A 127 -4.32 18.24 2.32
N GLU A 128 -5.29 18.90 1.67
CA GLU A 128 -6.46 19.43 2.35
C GLU A 128 -7.59 18.40 2.28
N ARG A 129 -7.75 17.63 3.36
CA ARG A 129 -8.92 16.75 3.53
C ARG A 129 -10.24 17.51 3.36
N ALA A 130 -10.27 18.78 3.77
CA ALA A 130 -11.44 19.66 3.64
C ALA A 130 -11.78 20.06 2.19
N ALA A 131 -10.88 19.82 1.23
CA ALA A 131 -11.11 20.06 -0.20
C ALA A 131 -11.68 18.84 -0.94
N LEU A 132 -11.92 17.73 -0.23
CA LEU A 132 -12.60 16.56 -0.79
C LEU A 132 -14.08 16.66 -0.46
N ASP A 133 -14.95 16.64 -1.47
CA ASP A 133 -16.40 16.53 -1.26
C ASP A 133 -16.68 15.23 -0.50
N GLU A 134 -17.17 15.34 0.74
CA GLU A 134 -17.65 14.19 1.49
C GLU A 134 -18.89 13.65 0.78
N LEU A 135 -18.78 12.46 0.20
CA LEU A 135 -19.90 11.66 -0.29
C LEU A 135 -20.56 10.91 0.86
#